data_AF-A0A1W1YGA4-F1
#
_entry.id   AF-A0A1W1YGA4-F1
#
_cell.length_a   1.000
_cell.length_b   1.000
_cell.length_c   1.000
_cell.angle_alpha   90.00
_cell.angle_beta   90.00
_cell.angle_gamma   90.00
#
_symmetry.space_group_name_H-M   'P 1'
#
loop_
_entity.id
_entity.type
_entity.pdbx_description
1 polymer ?
#
loop_
_entity_poly.entity_id
_entity_poly.type
_entity_poly.pdbx_seq_one_letter_code
_entity_poly.pdbx_strand_id
1 'polypeptide(L)' 'MSATAYEQGKLAFAHNHPMSSCEYPVGSSFRAEWMSGWTEARQADERKSHGEPPASLMKDAGRATHLGRSQAHES' A
#
# COMPACT_ATOMS: atom_id res chain seq x y z
N MET A 1 10.36 -29.87 2.92
CA MET A 1 10.99 -28.99 1.91
C MET A 1 11.39 -27.70 2.61
N SER A 2 12.65 -27.29 2.50
CA SER A 2 13.10 -26.00 3.00
C SER A 2 12.52 -24.89 2.12
N ALA A 3 11.91 -23.87 2.72
CA ALA A 3 11.49 -22.67 2.01
C ALA A 3 12.71 -22.04 1.30
N THR A 4 12.53 -21.61 0.06
CA THR A 4 13.56 -20.89 -0.70
C THR A 4 13.94 -19.59 0.01
N ALA A 5 15.12 -19.03 -0.23
CA ALA A 5 15.55 -17.78 0.40
C ALA A 5 14.54 -16.64 0.14
N TYR A 6 13.97 -16.61 -1.07
CA TYR A 6 12.88 -15.71 -1.43
C TYR A 6 11.61 -15.90 -0.58
N GLU A 7 11.15 -17.15 -0.38
CA GLU A 7 10.00 -17.44 0.49
C GLU A 7 10.27 -17.11 1.95
N GLN A 8 11.49 -17.34 2.43
CA GLN A 8 11.92 -16.94 3.76
C GLN A 8 11.88 -15.42 3.94
N GLY A 9 12.24 -14.65 2.90
CA GLY A 9 12.13 -13.19 2.90
C GLY A 9 10.69 -12.71 3.06
N LYS A 10 9.76 -13.31 2.31
CA LYS A 10 8.32 -13.02 2.46
C LYS A 10 7.81 -13.35 3.85
N LEU A 11 8.21 -14.52 4.39
CA LEU A 11 7.82 -14.95 5.73
C LEU A 11 8.37 -14.00 6.79
N ALA A 12 9.62 -13.57 6.68
CA ALA A 12 10.23 -12.62 7.60
C ALA A 12 9.42 -11.32 7.71
N PHE A 13 8.96 -10.76 6.58
CA PHE A 13 8.09 -9.58 6.60
C PHE A 13 6.76 -9.88 7.32
N ALA A 14 6.11 -11.00 7.02
CA ALA A 14 4.86 -11.40 7.66
C ALA A 14 4.98 -11.56 9.19
N HIS A 15 6.17 -11.91 9.68
CA HIS A 15 6.49 -12.04 11.10
C HIS A 15 7.10 -10.76 11.72
N ASN A 16 7.05 -9.61 11.01
CA ASN A 16 7.61 -8.32 11.45
C ASN A 16 9.14 -8.32 11.69
N HIS A 17 9.88 -9.19 10.99
CA HIS A 17 11.33 -9.12 11.01
C HIS A 17 11.87 -8.06 10.03
N PRO A 18 12.80 -7.19 10.47
CA PRO A 18 13.41 -6.19 9.60
C PRO A 18 14.37 -6.83 8.59
N MET A 19 14.67 -6.09 7.51
CA MET A 19 15.66 -6.52 6.49
C MET A 19 17.04 -6.85 7.07
N SER A 20 17.42 -6.20 8.17
CA SER A 20 18.68 -6.45 8.87
C SER A 20 18.77 -7.84 9.51
N SER A 21 17.64 -8.54 9.69
CA SER A 21 17.59 -9.91 10.21
C SER A 21 17.97 -10.97 9.17
N CYS A 22 18.29 -10.59 7.93
CA CYS A 22 18.78 -11.52 6.92
C CYS A 22 20.17 -12.06 7.31
N GLU A 23 20.24 -13.35 7.65
CA GLU A 23 21.48 -14.04 8.05
C GLU A 23 22.37 -14.44 6.87
N TYR A 24 21.87 -14.34 5.63
CA TYR A 24 22.67 -14.66 4.45
C TYR A 24 23.82 -13.67 4.27
N PRO A 25 25.04 -14.14 3.91
CA PRO A 25 26.21 -13.29 3.71
C PRO A 25 25.95 -12.20 2.67
N VAL A 26 26.54 -11.03 2.89
CA VAL A 26 26.52 -9.92 1.92
C VAL A 26 27.16 -10.38 0.60
N GLY A 27 26.51 -10.10 -0.52
CA GLY A 27 26.95 -10.52 -1.86
C GLY A 27 26.53 -11.94 -2.27
N SER A 28 25.88 -12.72 -1.38
CA SER A 28 25.33 -14.02 -1.76
C SER A 28 24.03 -13.88 -2.56
N SER A 29 23.82 -14.79 -3.53
CA SER A 29 22.56 -14.87 -4.29
C SER A 29 21.36 -15.11 -3.38
N PHE A 30 21.53 -15.89 -2.31
CA PHE A 30 20.48 -16.13 -1.31
C PHE A 30 20.04 -14.84 -0.60
N ARG A 31 20.98 -13.95 -0.28
CA ARG A 31 20.64 -12.64 0.30
C ARG A 31 19.83 -11.80 -0.69
N ALA A 32 20.22 -11.79 -1.96
CA ALA A 32 19.49 -11.07 -2.99
C ALA A 32 18.05 -11.60 -3.15
N GLU A 33 17.89 -12.92 -3.19
CA GLU A 33 16.57 -13.56 -3.24
C GLU A 33 15.73 -13.24 -2.00
N TRP A 34 16.30 -13.36 -0.81
CA TRP A 34 15.62 -13.05 0.45
C TRP A 34 15.16 -11.59 0.51
N MET A 35 16.03 -10.65 0.14
CA MET A 35 15.68 -9.22 0.10
C MET A 35 14.58 -8.94 -0.94
N SER A 36 14.60 -9.65 -2.08
CA SER A 36 13.59 -9.52 -3.12
C SER A 36 12.22 -9.97 -2.60
N GLY A 37 12.16 -11.13 -1.93
CA GLY A 37 10.93 -11.63 -1.31
C GLY A 37 10.38 -10.71 -0.22
N TRP A 38 11.25 -10.23 0.68
CA TRP A 38 10.84 -9.27 1.73
C TRP A 38 10.27 -7.98 1.13
N THR A 39 10.92 -7.43 0.11
CA THR A 39 10.49 -6.20 -0.57
C THR A 39 9.15 -6.39 -1.26
N GLU A 40 8.96 -7.51 -1.94
CA GLU A 40 7.69 -7.81 -2.61
C GLU A 40 6.53 -7.92 -1.61
N ALA A 41 6.74 -8.60 -0.48
CA ALA A 41 5.74 -8.72 0.58
C ALA A 41 5.36 -7.34 1.14
N ARG A 42 6.33 -6.47 1.39
CA ARG A 42 6.09 -5.09 1.81
C ARG A 42 5.27 -4.31 0.79
N GLN A 43 5.68 -4.34 -0.48
CA GLN A 43 4.94 -3.62 -1.53
C GLN A 43 3.52 -4.16 -1.71
N ALA A 44 3.32 -5.47 -1.54
CA ALA A 44 1.99 -6.07 -1.58
C ALA A 44 1.11 -5.57 -0.43
N ASP A 45 1.68 -5.35 0.75
CA ASP A 45 0.98 -4.77 1.90
C ASP A 45 0.64 -3.28 1.68
N GLU A 46 1.59 -2.49 1.18
CA GLU A 46 1.35 -1.08 0.81
C GLU A 46 0.24 -0.96 -0.24
N ARG A 47 0.24 -1.82 -1.26
CA ARG A 47 -0.82 -1.86 -2.29
C ARG A 47 -2.20 -2.19 -1.71
N LYS A 48 -2.29 -3.02 -0.68
CA LYS A 48 -3.56 -3.29 0.02
C LYS A 48 -4.04 -2.06 0.80
N SER A 49 -3.13 -1.35 1.45
CA SER A 49 -3.47 -0.11 2.17
C SER A 49 -3.90 1.03 1.26
N HIS A 50 -3.39 1.08 0.03
CA HIS A 50 -3.71 2.12 -0.97
C HIS A 50 -4.86 1.73 -1.93
N GLY A 51 -5.49 0.57 -1.73
CA GLY A 51 -6.55 0.04 -2.60
C GLY A 51 -7.96 0.59 -2.35
N GLU A 52 -8.19 1.32 -1.27
CA GLU A 52 -9.41 2.11 -1.07
C GLU A 52 -9.09 3.59 -1.22
N PRO A 53 -9.62 4.31 -2.24
CA PRO A 53 -9.79 5.73 -2.08
C PRO A 53 -10.67 5.93 -0.82
N PRO A 54 -10.33 6.83 0.11
CA PRO A 54 -11.23 7.12 1.22
C PRO A 54 -12.58 7.52 0.61
N ALA A 55 -13.61 6.71 0.87
CA ALA A 55 -14.99 6.89 0.39
C ALA A 55 -15.65 8.22 0.87
N SER A 56 -14.88 9.14 1.43
CA SER A 56 -15.30 10.46 1.89
C SER A 56 -15.01 11.62 0.92
N LEU A 57 -14.40 11.41 -0.25
CA LEU A 57 -14.13 12.51 -1.20
C LEU A 57 -15.15 12.62 -2.38
N MET A 58 -16.33 11.99 -2.28
CA MET A 58 -17.40 12.10 -3.28
C MET A 58 -18.79 12.26 -2.64
N LYS A 59 -18.94 13.15 -1.64
CA LYS A 59 -20.28 13.55 -1.15
C LYS A 59 -20.59 15.05 -1.21
N ASP A 60 -19.61 15.92 -1.49
CA ASP A 60 -19.84 17.37 -1.51
C ASP A 60 -20.01 18.00 -2.90
N ALA A 61 -20.10 17.20 -3.97
CA ALA A 61 -20.40 17.70 -5.32
C ALA A 61 -21.92 17.85 -5.62
N GLY A 62 -22.78 17.72 -4.61
CA GLY A 62 -24.25 17.78 -4.75
C GLY A 62 -24.93 19.06 -4.26
N ARG A 63 -24.18 20.03 -3.68
CA ARG A 63 -24.76 21.21 -3.02
C ARG A 63 -24.47 22.54 -3.74
N ALA A 64 -24.21 22.52 -5.05
CA ALA A 64 -23.93 23.74 -5.82
C ALA A 64 -24.98 24.07 -6.91
N THR A 65 -26.09 23.33 -6.98
CA THR A 65 -27.11 23.51 -8.04
C THR A 65 -28.45 24.09 -7.59
N HIS A 66 -28.61 24.52 -6.31
CA HIS A 66 -29.89 25.04 -5.80
C HIS A 66 -29.84 26.48 -5.24
N LEU A 67 -28.95 27.34 -5.74
CA LEU A 67 -28.92 28.76 -5.36
C LEU A 67 -28.96 29.73 -6.57
N GLY A 68 -29.61 29.31 -7.65
CA GLY A 68 -29.65 30.06 -8.91
C GLY A 68 -31.04 30.40 -9.44
N ARG A 69 -32.08 30.53 -8.61
CA ARG A 69 -33.41 30.92 -9.11
C ARG A 69 -34.12 31.97 -8.24
N SER A 70 -34.08 33.20 -8.77
CA SER A 70 -35.09 34.26 -8.65
C SER A 70 -35.12 35.11 -7.38
N GLN A 71 -34.28 36.15 -7.36
CA GLN A 71 -34.74 37.49 -6.98
C GLN A 71 -34.49 38.43 -8.16
N ALA A 72 -35.56 38.70 -8.92
CA ALA A 72 -35.65 39.89 -9.73
C ALA A 72 -36.67 40.79 -9.03
N HIS A 73 -36.18 41.96 -8.64
CA HIS A 73 -36.87 43.04 -7.96
C HIS A 73 -37.22 44.08 -9.03
N GLU A 74 -38.49 44.43 -9.17
CA GLU A 74 -38.88 45.71 -9.76
C GLU A 74 -40.19 46.16 -9.11
N SER A 75 -40.22 47.46 -8.78
CA SER A 75 -41.25 48.19 -8.03
C SER A 75 -42.37 48.71 -8.92
#